data_AF-A0A1G3CG84-F1
#
_entry.id   AF-A0A1G3CG84-F1
#
_cell.length_a   1.000
_cell.length_b   1.000
_cell.length_c   1.000
_cell.angle_alpha   90.00
_cell.angle_beta   90.00
_cell.angle_gamma   90.00
#
_symmetry.space_group_name_H-M   'P 1'
#
loop_
_entity.id
_entity.type
_entity.pdbx_description
1 polymer ?
#
loop_
_entity_poly.entity_id
_entity_poly.type
_entity_poly.pdbx_seq_one_letter_code
_entity_poly.pdbx_strand_id
1 'polypeptide(L)'
;VMDRRMGFRIVTLDGEEGVMAHVDCNSNYKVGKYRVDLDSFEKVAIPALEKAVKDKSIIVIDEIGKMELFSTKFGELVRNIINGEKPLLCVIKENGDTFTEEIKNREDVDLVTVNYENREGLPEKVLDMLKAMKKFSFV
;
A
#
# COMPACT_ATOMS: atom_id res chain seq x y z
N VAL A 1 1.86 24.91 21.99
CA VAL A 1 2.80 23.88 21.49
C VAL A 1 2.08 23.18 20.37
N MET A 2 2.45 23.46 19.12
CA MET A 2 1.67 23.07 17.94
C MET A 2 1.67 21.54 17.75
N ASP A 3 0.49 21.03 17.43
CA ASP A 3 0.16 19.63 17.16
C ASP A 3 1.02 19.09 16.00
N ARG A 4 2.21 18.59 16.32
CA ARG A 4 3.19 18.10 15.34
C ARG A 4 3.02 16.60 15.19
N ARG A 5 2.96 16.11 13.95
CA ARG A 5 2.98 14.66 13.69
C ARG A 5 4.25 14.04 14.31
N MET A 6 4.03 13.06 15.18
CA MET A 6 5.08 12.33 15.90
C MET A 6 5.45 11.02 15.21
N GLY A 7 4.53 10.43 14.45
CA GLY A 7 4.76 9.17 13.77
C GLY A 7 3.62 8.77 12.83
N PHE A 8 3.69 7.52 12.41
CA PHE A 8 2.78 6.85 11.49
C PHE A 8 2.44 5.48 12.07
N ARG A 9 1.23 5.02 11.77
CA ARG A 9 0.73 3.72 12.17
C ARG A 9 0.35 2.96 10.91
N ILE A 10 0.54 1.64 10.95
CA ILE A 10 -0.08 0.74 10.01
C ILE A 10 -1.37 0.22 10.63
N VAL A 11 -2.42 0.09 9.81
CA VAL A 11 -3.73 -0.41 10.21
C VAL A 11 -4.27 -1.33 9.12
N THR A 12 -4.85 -2.46 9.51
CA THR A 12 -5.53 -3.40 8.61
C THR A 12 -7.03 -3.09 8.54
N LEU A 13 -7.71 -3.60 7.51
CA LEU A 13 -9.16 -3.44 7.38
C LEU A 13 -9.96 -4.20 8.48
N ASP A 14 -9.35 -5.19 9.13
CA ASP A 14 -9.92 -5.88 10.30
C ASP A 14 -9.50 -5.27 11.65
N GLY A 15 -8.81 -4.12 11.63
CA GLY A 15 -8.54 -3.29 12.80
C GLY A 15 -7.27 -3.64 13.58
N GLU A 16 -6.43 -4.54 13.08
CA GLU A 16 -5.09 -4.75 13.63
C GLU A 16 -4.21 -3.54 13.31
N GLU A 17 -3.36 -3.14 14.25
CA GLU A 17 -2.57 -1.92 14.11
C GLU A 17 -1.18 -2.04 14.77
N GLY A 18 -0.24 -1.27 14.27
CA GLY A 18 1.14 -1.24 14.76
C GLY A 18 1.80 0.12 14.53
N VAL A 19 2.87 0.40 15.27
CA VAL A 19 3.70 1.58 14.99
C VAL A 19 4.48 1.29 13.71
N MET A 20 4.40 2.18 12.73
CA MET A 20 5.15 2.04 11.48
C MET A 20 6.42 2.88 11.52
N ALA A 21 6.31 4.13 11.96
CA ALA A 21 7.46 5.01 12.11
C ALA A 21 7.22 6.03 13.22
N HIS A 22 8.28 6.39 13.95
CA HIS A 22 8.19 7.38 15.03
C HIS A 22 9.48 8.22 15.09
N VAL A 23 9.39 9.45 15.59
CA VAL A 23 10.57 10.32 15.77
C VAL A 23 11.55 9.77 16.82
N ASP A 24 11.03 9.05 17.82
CA ASP A 24 11.80 8.48 18.93
C ASP A 24 12.09 6.98 18.75
N CYS A 25 11.74 6.38 17.60
CA CYS A 25 12.03 4.98 17.32
C CYS A 25 13.54 4.77 17.13
N ASN A 26 14.13 3.74 17.73
CA ASN A 26 15.54 3.42 17.52
C ASN A 26 15.70 2.47 16.31
N SER A 27 15.81 3.03 15.11
CA SER A 27 15.97 2.28 13.87
C SER A 27 16.91 2.99 12.89
N ASN A 28 17.65 2.19 12.11
CA ASN A 28 18.54 2.66 11.05
C ASN A 28 17.77 3.09 9.78
N TYR A 29 16.53 2.63 9.62
CA TYR A 29 15.67 2.99 8.51
C TYR A 29 15.01 4.34 8.79
N LYS A 30 15.25 5.32 7.92
CA LYS A 30 14.88 6.72 8.18
C LYS A 30 14.35 7.43 6.94
N VAL A 31 13.25 8.17 7.11
CA VAL A 31 12.72 9.12 6.12
C VAL A 31 12.44 10.45 6.82
N GLY A 32 13.18 11.50 6.43
CA GLY A 32 13.12 12.80 7.10
C GLY A 32 13.49 12.67 8.58
N LYS A 33 12.59 13.08 9.48
CA LYS A 33 12.79 12.95 10.94
C LYS A 33 12.31 11.62 11.53
N TYR A 34 11.60 10.79 10.76
CA TYR A 34 10.95 9.58 11.25
C TYR A 34 11.85 8.37 11.03
N ARG A 35 11.91 7.50 12.04
CA ARG A 35 12.60 6.22 11.98
C ARG A 35 11.57 5.11 11.92
N VAL A 36 11.76 4.16 10.99
CA VAL A 36 10.79 3.11 10.65
C VAL A 36 11.02 1.90 11.53
N ASP A 37 9.98 1.46 12.23
CA ASP A 37 9.98 0.23 13.03
C ASP A 37 9.57 -0.95 12.12
N LEU A 38 10.56 -1.57 11.48
CA LEU A 38 10.30 -2.67 10.54
C LEU A 38 9.68 -3.87 11.22
N ASP A 39 10.10 -4.21 12.44
CA ASP A 39 9.57 -5.38 13.15
C ASP A 39 8.09 -5.19 13.46
N SER A 40 7.70 -4.01 13.94
CA SER A 40 6.30 -3.66 14.19
C SER A 40 5.49 -3.60 12.89
N PHE A 41 6.03 -3.01 11.83
CA PHE A 41 5.39 -2.98 10.51
C PHE A 41 5.17 -4.38 9.94
N GLU A 42 6.20 -5.23 9.91
CA GLU A 42 6.13 -6.57 9.34
C GLU A 42 5.16 -7.49 10.10
N LYS A 43 5.09 -7.35 11.43
CA LYS A 43 4.14 -8.12 12.26
C LYS A 43 2.69 -7.88 11.91
N VAL A 44 2.36 -6.74 11.32
CA VAL A 44 1.00 -6.37 10.91
C VAL A 44 0.80 -6.58 9.41
N ALA A 45 1.70 -6.02 8.58
CA ALA A 45 1.54 -6.02 7.13
C ALA A 45 1.59 -7.43 6.52
N ILE A 46 2.56 -8.25 6.95
CA ILE A 46 2.82 -9.55 6.31
C ILE A 46 1.66 -10.53 6.53
N PRO A 47 1.22 -10.80 7.77
CA PRO A 47 0.11 -11.73 7.99
C PRO A 47 -1.20 -11.24 7.35
N ALA A 48 -1.47 -9.93 7.37
CA ALA A 48 -2.66 -9.35 6.76
C ALA A 48 -2.70 -9.59 5.24
N LEU A 49 -1.57 -9.36 4.56
CA LEU A 49 -1.45 -9.58 3.12
C LEU A 49 -1.46 -11.06 2.75
N GLU A 50 -0.79 -11.93 3.49
CA GLU A 50 -0.84 -13.38 3.27
C GLU A 50 -2.27 -13.93 3.41
N LYS A 51 -3.00 -13.50 4.44
CA LYS A 51 -4.42 -13.82 4.64
C LYS A 51 -5.27 -13.28 3.49
N ALA A 52 -5.00 -12.07 3.00
CA ALA A 52 -5.71 -11.50 1.86
C ALA A 52 -5.48 -12.30 0.57
N VAL A 53 -4.22 -12.67 0.30
CA VAL A 53 -3.83 -13.54 -0.82
C VAL A 53 -4.53 -14.88 -0.78
N LYS A 54 -4.83 -15.43 0.41
CA LYS A 54 -5.58 -16.68 0.53
C LYS A 54 -7.10 -16.47 0.43
N ASP A 55 -7.66 -15.57 1.22
CA ASP A 55 -9.08 -15.61 1.58
C ASP A 55 -9.93 -14.47 0.98
N LYS A 56 -9.32 -13.45 0.34
CA LYS A 56 -10.04 -12.27 -0.16
C LYS A 56 -10.12 -12.22 -1.69
N SER A 57 -11.15 -11.56 -2.23
CA SER A 57 -11.33 -11.36 -3.67
C SER A 57 -10.53 -10.19 -4.21
N ILE A 58 -10.23 -9.20 -3.36
CA ILE A 58 -9.45 -8.01 -3.67
C ILE A 58 -8.44 -7.75 -2.56
N ILE A 59 -7.29 -7.20 -2.93
CA ILE A 59 -6.27 -6.74 -2.01
C ILE A 59 -6.16 -5.22 -2.14
N VAL A 60 -6.08 -4.51 -1.02
CA VAL A 60 -5.99 -3.05 -0.99
C VAL A 60 -4.76 -2.64 -0.18
N ILE A 61 -3.93 -1.75 -0.73
CA ILE A 61 -2.76 -1.18 -0.05
C ILE A 61 -2.75 0.33 -0.23
N ASP A 62 -3.00 1.09 0.83
CA ASP A 62 -3.15 2.55 0.76
C ASP A 62 -1.87 3.29 0.35
N GLU A 63 -0.67 2.79 0.69
CA GLU A 63 0.59 3.33 0.17
C GLU A 63 1.61 2.21 -0.01
N ILE A 64 2.23 2.15 -1.19
CA ILE A 64 3.48 1.42 -1.42
C ILE A 64 4.56 2.47 -1.65
N GLY A 65 5.28 2.79 -0.58
CA GLY A 65 6.25 3.86 -0.57
C GLY A 65 7.57 3.46 0.07
N LYS A 66 8.46 4.46 0.16
CA LYS A 66 9.82 4.29 0.67
C LYS A 66 9.88 3.71 2.09
N MET A 67 8.91 4.01 2.96
CA MET A 67 8.95 3.54 4.35
C MET A 67 8.62 2.05 4.41
N GLU A 68 7.60 1.61 3.69
CA GLU A 68 7.15 0.22 3.57
C GLU A 68 8.22 -0.63 2.87
N LEU A 69 8.80 -0.09 1.79
CA LEU A 69 9.80 -0.77 0.95
C LEU A 69 11.18 -0.93 1.61
N PHE A 70 11.39 -0.40 2.82
CA PHE A 70 12.53 -0.80 3.64
C PHE A 70 12.43 -2.26 4.10
N SER A 71 11.22 -2.83 4.19
CA SER A 71 11.02 -4.26 4.38
C SER A 71 11.15 -4.99 3.04
N THR A 72 12.21 -5.79 2.90
CA THR A 72 12.40 -6.64 1.72
C THR A 72 11.28 -7.68 1.60
N LYS A 73 10.82 -8.23 2.72
CA LYS A 73 9.71 -9.20 2.77
C LYS A 73 8.41 -8.60 2.23
N PHE A 74 8.11 -7.37 2.63
CA PHE A 74 6.94 -6.67 2.11
C PHE A 74 7.05 -6.43 0.61
N GLY A 75 8.20 -5.95 0.13
CA GLY A 75 8.42 -5.75 -1.31
C GLY A 75 8.30 -7.04 -2.12
N GLU A 76 8.84 -8.16 -1.62
CA GLU A 76 8.69 -9.48 -2.25
C GLU A 76 7.23 -9.97 -2.25
N LEU A 77 6.52 -9.81 -1.13
CA LEU A 77 5.11 -10.18 -1.04
C LEU A 77 4.23 -9.36 -1.99
N VAL A 78 4.48 -8.04 -2.10
CA VAL A 78 3.78 -7.18 -3.06
C VAL A 78 4.07 -7.60 -4.50
N ARG A 79 5.31 -7.97 -4.85
CA ARG A 79 5.61 -8.53 -6.19
C ARG A 79 4.84 -9.82 -6.45
N ASN A 80 4.75 -10.70 -5.46
CA ASN A 80 3.98 -11.94 -5.58
C ASN A 80 2.48 -11.67 -5.75
N ILE A 81 1.94 -10.65 -5.06
CA ILE A 81 0.55 -10.21 -5.21
C ILE A 81 0.29 -9.70 -6.63
N ILE A 82 1.16 -8.82 -7.13
CA ILE A 82 1.02 -8.21 -8.46
C ILE A 82 1.11 -9.26 -9.57
N ASN A 83 1.99 -10.25 -9.40
CA ASN A 83 2.10 -11.38 -10.34
C ASN A 83 1.05 -12.47 -10.10
N GLY A 84 0.23 -12.33 -9.07
CA GLY A 84 -0.83 -13.26 -8.72
C GLY A 84 -2.11 -13.00 -9.50
N GLU A 85 -3.14 -13.80 -9.22
CA GLU A 85 -4.39 -13.68 -9.96
C GLU A 85 -5.42 -12.72 -9.34
N LYS A 86 -5.15 -12.24 -8.11
CA LYS A 86 -6.09 -11.40 -7.36
C LYS A 86 -5.84 -9.93 -7.70
N PRO A 87 -6.89 -9.15 -7.98
CA PRO A 87 -6.76 -7.72 -8.24
C PRO A 87 -6.20 -7.01 -7.00
N LEU A 88 -5.23 -6.13 -7.25
CA LEU A 88 -4.63 -5.23 -6.27
C LEU A 88 -5.06 -3.79 -6.60
N LEU A 89 -5.69 -3.14 -5.62
CA LEU A 89 -5.87 -1.70 -5.62
C LEU A 89 -4.80 -1.08 -4.70
N CYS A 90 -3.93 -0.25 -5.24
CA CYS A 90 -2.89 0.39 -4.43
C CYS A 90 -2.61 1.83 -4.84
N VAL A 91 -2.05 2.62 -3.91
CA VAL A 91 -1.48 3.93 -4.22
C VAL A 91 0.04 3.85 -4.22
N ILE A 92 0.64 4.46 -5.23
CA ILE A 92 2.09 4.63 -5.39
C ILE A 92 2.40 6.11 -5.63
N LYS A 93 3.62 6.52 -5.34
CA LYS A 93 4.07 7.89 -5.60
C LYS A 93 4.25 8.13 -7.09
N GLU A 94 3.89 9.32 -7.56
CA GLU A 94 4.13 9.76 -8.94
C GLU A 94 5.62 9.76 -9.27
N ASN A 95 6.46 10.31 -8.39
CA ASN A 95 7.91 10.19 -8.46
C ASN A 95 8.36 9.03 -7.58
N GLY A 96 8.61 7.90 -8.23
CA GLY A 96 8.86 6.62 -7.59
C GLY A 96 10.33 6.28 -7.39
N ASP A 97 10.56 5.19 -6.66
CA ASP A 97 11.79 4.40 -6.80
C ASP A 97 11.63 3.33 -7.89
N THR A 98 12.70 2.59 -8.17
CA THR A 98 12.71 1.52 -9.17
C THR A 98 11.55 0.54 -9.00
N PHE A 99 11.15 0.21 -7.77
CA PHE A 99 10.04 -0.71 -7.51
C PHE A 99 8.72 -0.14 -8.01
N THR A 100 8.40 1.10 -7.63
CA THR A 100 7.14 1.71 -8.06
C THR A 100 7.11 2.03 -9.56
N GLU A 101 8.26 2.31 -10.19
CA GLU A 101 8.36 2.44 -11.64
C GLU A 101 8.15 1.10 -12.36
N GLU A 102 8.64 -0.01 -11.81
CA GLU A 102 8.36 -1.36 -12.33
C GLU A 102 6.85 -1.62 -12.38
N ILE A 103 6.09 -1.18 -11.35
CA ILE A 103 4.63 -1.35 -11.31
C ILE A 103 3.93 -0.51 -12.39
N LYS A 104 4.30 0.77 -12.54
CA LYS A 104 3.67 1.68 -13.51
C LYS A 104 3.82 1.25 -14.96
N ASN A 105 4.95 0.62 -15.28
CA ASN A 105 5.31 0.25 -16.65
C ASN A 105 4.74 -1.12 -17.08
N ARG A 106 3.93 -1.78 -16.24
CA ARG A 106 3.31 -3.05 -16.62
C ARG A 106 2.12 -2.82 -17.53
N GLU A 107 1.98 -3.69 -18.52
CA GLU A 107 0.86 -3.66 -19.46
C GLU A 107 -0.48 -4.07 -18.84
N ASP A 108 -0.46 -4.78 -17.71
CA ASP A 108 -1.63 -5.25 -16.98
C ASP A 108 -2.05 -4.32 -15.83
N VAL A 109 -1.52 -3.09 -15.77
CA VAL A 109 -1.83 -2.09 -14.75
C VAL A 109 -2.62 -0.93 -15.35
N ASP A 110 -3.82 -0.70 -14.81
CA ASP A 110 -4.57 0.52 -15.07
C ASP A 110 -4.10 1.64 -14.12
N LEU A 111 -3.33 2.60 -14.65
CA LEU A 111 -2.79 3.71 -13.87
C LEU A 111 -3.72 4.93 -13.90
N VAL A 112 -4.06 5.46 -12.73
CA VAL A 112 -4.80 6.73 -12.59
C VAL A 112 -3.94 7.75 -11.84
N THR A 113 -3.46 8.76 -12.56
CA THR A 113 -2.80 9.91 -11.93
C THR A 113 -3.85 10.82 -11.28
N VAL A 114 -3.77 10.99 -9.96
CA VAL A 114 -4.72 11.80 -9.18
C VAL A 114 -4.28 13.26 -9.19
N ASN A 115 -5.21 14.17 -9.45
CA ASN A 115 -5.01 15.62 -9.44
C ASN A 115 -6.20 16.32 -8.74
N TYR A 116 -6.12 17.65 -8.59
CA TYR A 116 -7.18 18.41 -7.92
C TYR A 116 -8.55 18.32 -8.59
N GLU A 117 -8.59 18.09 -9.90
CA GLU A 117 -9.82 18.07 -10.69
C GLU A 117 -10.53 16.71 -10.60
N ASN A 118 -9.77 15.61 -10.53
CA ASN A 118 -10.32 14.26 -10.58
C ASN A 118 -10.50 13.59 -9.20
N ARG A 119 -9.92 14.14 -8.13
CA ARG A 119 -9.90 13.50 -6.81
C ARG A 119 -11.29 13.21 -6.23
N GLU A 120 -12.26 14.10 -6.45
CA GLU A 120 -13.61 13.97 -5.86
C GLU A 120 -14.41 12.85 -6.53
N GLY A 121 -14.22 12.65 -7.84
CA GLY A 121 -14.86 11.57 -8.61
C GLY A 121 -14.07 10.25 -8.62
N LEU A 122 -12.91 10.21 -7.97
CA LEU A 122 -12.03 9.05 -7.97
C LEU A 122 -12.69 7.77 -7.40
N PRO A 123 -13.49 7.83 -6.31
CA PRO A 123 -14.13 6.63 -5.77
C PRO A 123 -15.08 5.94 -6.77
N GLU A 124 -15.90 6.71 -7.49
CA GLU A 124 -16.82 6.18 -8.50
C GLU A 124 -16.06 5.57 -9.68
N LYS A 125 -15.03 6.28 -10.16
CA LYS A 125 -14.16 5.79 -11.24
C LYS A 125 -13.48 4.47 -10.86
N VAL A 126 -12.89 4.38 -9.66
CA VAL A 126 -12.24 3.15 -9.18
C VAL A 126 -13.25 2.01 -9.04
N LEU A 127 -14.45 2.30 -8.54
CA LEU A 127 -15.51 1.29 -8.44
C LEU A 127 -15.91 0.74 -9.82
N ASP A 128 -16.04 1.60 -10.82
CA ASP A 128 -16.37 1.18 -12.18
C ASP A 128 -15.23 0.40 -12.85
N MET A 129 -13.97 0.79 -12.60
CA MET A 129 -12.80 -0.01 -13.01
C MET A 129 -12.84 -1.42 -12.41
N LEU A 130 -13.15 -1.53 -11.10
CA LEU A 130 -13.26 -2.82 -10.43
C LEU A 130 -14.42 -3.66 -10.97
N LYS A 131 -15.58 -3.06 -11.28
CA LYS A 131 -16.71 -3.77 -11.91
C LYS A 131 -16.38 -4.27 -13.31
N ALA A 132 -15.57 -3.54 -14.07
CA ALA A 132 -15.16 -3.94 -15.42
C ALA A 132 -14.21 -5.15 -15.41
N MET A 133 -13.51 -5.40 -14.29
CA MET A 133 -12.71 -6.60 -14.13
C MET A 133 -13.62 -7.83 -14.08
N LYS A 134 -13.45 -8.76 -15.04
CA LYS A 134 -14.28 -9.97 -15.22
C LYS A 134 -14.41 -10.87 -13.97
N LYS A 135 -13.62 -10.64 -12.92
CA LYS A 135 -13.65 -11.36 -11.64
C LYS A 135 -14.66 -10.79 -10.61
N PHE A 136 -15.26 -9.62 -10.82
CA PHE A 136 -16.29 -9.07 -9.92
C PHE A 136 -17.68 -9.12 -10.58
N SER A 137 -18.42 -10.19 -10.35
CA SER A 137 -19.88 -10.12 -10.44
C SER A 137 -20.39 -9.54 -9.13
N PHE A 138 -20.68 -8.24 -9.11
CA PHE A 138 -21.50 -7.66 -8.06
C PHE A 138 -22.93 -8.17 -8.30
N VAL A 139 -23.36 -9.15 -7.49
CA VAL A 139 -24.76 -9.57 -7.41
C VAL A 139 -25.54 -8.55 -6.61
#